data_AF-G5BTD8-F1
#
_entry.id   AF-G5BTD8-F1
#
_cell.length_a   1.000
_cell.length_b   1.000
_cell.length_c   1.000
_cell.angle_alpha   90.00
_cell.angle_beta   90.00
_cell.angle_gamma   90.00
#
_symmetry.space_group_name_H-M   'P 1'
#
loop_
_entity.id
_entity.type
_entity.pdbx_description
1 polymer ?
#
loop_
_entity_poly.entity_id
_entity_poly.type
_entity_poly.pdbx_seq_one_letter_code
_entity_poly.pdbx_strand_id
1 'polypeptide(L)'
;MSVRGCYTDFHVDFGGTSVWYHIHQGGKVFWLIPPTAHNLELYENWLLSGKQGDIFLGDRVSDCQRIELKQGYTFVIPSGKKSHLQTKASSDGDVIQ
;
A
#
# COMPACT_ATOMS: atom_id res chain seq x y z
N MET A 1 -13.17 -5.28 6.82
CA MET A 1 -13.33 -6.71 6.46
C MET A 1 -12.99 -6.87 5.00
N SER A 2 -12.15 -7.84 4.68
CA SER A 2 -11.65 -8.09 3.33
C SER A 2 -11.75 -9.57 3.00
N VAL A 3 -12.08 -9.89 1.75
CA VAL A 3 -12.25 -11.26 1.27
C VAL A 3 -10.96 -11.73 0.62
N ARG A 4 -10.62 -13.01 0.79
CA ARG A 4 -9.45 -13.62 0.15
C ARG A 4 -9.39 -13.29 -1.34
N GLY A 5 -8.22 -12.85 -1.80
CA GLY A 5 -7.97 -12.50 -3.21
C GLY A 5 -8.41 -11.09 -3.60
N CYS A 6 -9.06 -10.32 -2.70
CA CYS A 6 -9.27 -8.91 -2.97
C CYS A 6 -7.94 -8.16 -2.91
N TYR A 7 -7.78 -7.16 -3.77
CA TYR A 7 -6.68 -6.22 -3.69
C TYR A 7 -7.17 -4.78 -3.80
N THR A 8 -6.56 -3.90 -3.00
CA THR A 8 -6.56 -2.46 -3.24
C THR A 8 -5.29 -2.14 -4.02
N ASP A 9 -5.31 -1.25 -5.00
CA ASP A 9 -4.11 -0.87 -5.75
C ASP A 9 -3.33 0.27 -5.07
N PHE A 10 -2.16 0.65 -5.60
CA PHE A 10 -1.34 1.72 -5.04
C PHE A 10 -2.11 3.03 -4.88
N HIS A 11 -2.02 3.62 -3.69
CA HIS A 11 -2.62 4.90 -3.37
C HIS A 11 -1.82 5.61 -2.27
N VAL A 12 -2.10 6.90 -2.10
CA VAL A 12 -1.67 7.70 -0.95
C VAL A 12 -2.89 7.96 -0.08
N ASP A 13 -2.79 7.70 1.22
CA ASP A 13 -3.89 7.96 2.16
C ASP A 13 -4.29 9.43 2.17
N PHE A 14 -5.59 9.68 2.22
CA PHE A 14 -6.15 11.03 2.14
C PHE A 14 -5.53 11.95 3.20
N GLY A 15 -5.10 13.12 2.76
CA GLY A 15 -4.50 14.14 3.62
C GLY A 15 -3.11 13.80 4.17
N GLY A 16 -2.46 12.72 3.69
CA GLY A 16 -1.17 12.28 4.19
C GLY A 16 -1.22 11.87 5.67
N THR A 17 -2.37 11.33 6.10
CA THR A 17 -2.61 10.91 7.47
C THR A 17 -1.77 9.69 7.85
N SER A 18 -1.51 9.52 9.15
CA SER A 18 -0.93 8.27 9.64
C SER A 18 -2.03 7.23 9.68
N VAL A 19 -1.72 6.00 9.28
CA VAL A 19 -2.63 4.86 9.40
C VAL A 19 -2.00 3.76 10.23
N TRP A 20 -2.85 2.99 10.89
CA TRP A 20 -2.45 1.78 11.57
C TRP A 20 -3.39 0.65 11.18
N TYR A 21 -2.87 -0.57 11.19
CA TYR A 21 -3.60 -1.79 10.90
C TYR A 21 -3.32 -2.79 12.00
N HIS A 22 -4.36 -3.36 12.59
CA HIS A 22 -4.22 -4.55 13.43
C HIS A 22 -4.93 -5.74 12.81
N ILE A 23 -4.18 -6.81 12.53
CA ILE A 23 -4.72 -8.01 11.89
C ILE A 23 -5.36 -8.89 12.97
N HIS A 24 -6.68 -8.74 13.16
CA HIS A 24 -7.40 -9.52 14.17
C HIS A 24 -7.50 -11.00 13.78
N GLN A 25 -7.75 -11.26 12.50
CA GLN A 25 -7.82 -12.60 11.91
C GLN A 25 -7.33 -12.57 10.46
N GLY A 26 -6.68 -13.64 10.01
CA GLY A 26 -6.16 -13.76 8.64
C GLY A 26 -4.76 -13.17 8.46
N GLY A 27 -4.52 -12.55 7.30
CA GLY A 27 -3.25 -11.96 6.93
C GLY A 27 -3.41 -10.95 5.80
N LYS A 28 -2.45 -10.02 5.69
CA LYS A 28 -2.46 -8.95 4.70
C LYS A 28 -1.04 -8.70 4.18
N VAL A 29 -0.88 -8.65 2.87
CA VAL A 29 0.39 -8.29 2.24
C VAL A 29 0.34 -6.82 1.86
N PHE A 30 1.30 -6.04 2.32
CA PHE A 30 1.55 -4.67 1.92
C PHE A 30 2.76 -4.64 0.99
N TRP A 31 2.72 -3.79 -0.01
CA TRP A 31 3.94 -3.30 -0.64
C TRP A 31 4.27 -1.94 0.05
N LEU A 32 5.52 -1.47 0.08
CA LEU A 32 5.97 -0.14 0.52
C LEU A 32 7.00 0.50 -0.47
N ILE A 33 6.92 1.80 -0.74
CA ILE A 33 7.59 2.59 -1.78
C ILE A 33 7.87 3.91 -1.07
N PRO A 34 9.14 4.31 -0.96
CA PRO A 34 9.47 5.56 -0.31
C PRO A 34 8.92 6.73 -1.14
N PRO A 35 8.37 7.79 -0.51
CA PRO A 35 7.81 8.94 -1.23
C PRO A 35 8.91 9.91 -1.65
N THR A 36 9.85 9.43 -2.46
CA THR A 36 10.85 10.29 -3.08
C THR A 36 10.16 11.20 -4.11
N ALA A 37 10.74 12.36 -4.40
CA ALA A 37 10.19 13.26 -5.42
C ALA A 37 9.99 12.53 -6.77
N HIS A 38 10.93 11.66 -7.13
CA HIS A 38 10.86 10.83 -8.33
C HIS A 38 9.68 9.84 -8.30
N ASN A 39 9.48 9.13 -7.18
CA ASN A 39 8.38 8.17 -7.06
C ASN A 39 7.02 8.85 -7.04
N LEU A 40 6.92 10.06 -6.48
CA LEU A 40 5.71 10.88 -6.51
C LEU A 40 5.36 11.31 -7.93
N GLU A 41 6.34 11.74 -8.72
CA GLU A 41 6.15 12.07 -10.15
C GLU A 41 5.74 10.84 -10.97
N LEU A 42 6.38 9.68 -10.74
CA LEU A 42 5.98 8.42 -11.37
C LEU A 42 4.54 8.03 -11.02
N TYR A 43 4.15 8.19 -9.76
CA TYR A 43 2.80 7.92 -9.30
C TYR A 43 1.77 8.86 -9.91
N GLU A 44 2.03 10.16 -9.97
CA GLU A 44 1.13 11.14 -10.60
C GLU A 44 0.94 10.83 -12.09
N ASN A 45 2.04 10.59 -12.81
CA ASN A 45 1.98 10.18 -14.21
C ASN A 45 1.22 8.85 -14.40
N TRP A 46 1.39 7.89 -13.50
CA TRP A 46 0.66 6.63 -13.50
C TRP A 46 -0.84 6.84 -13.27
N LEU A 47 -1.23 7.68 -12.31
CA LEU A 47 -2.63 8.05 -12.07
C LEU A 47 -3.26 8.69 -13.31
N LEU A 48 -2.56 9.63 -13.94
CA LEU A 48 -3.04 10.36 -15.12
C LEU A 48 -3.08 9.48 -16.38
N SER A 49 -2.31 8.39 -16.43
CA SER A 49 -2.23 7.52 -17.61
C SER A 49 -3.50 6.70 -17.87
N GLY A 50 -4.36 6.54 -16.86
CA GLY A 50 -5.55 5.66 -16.93
C GLY A 50 -5.22 4.16 -17.03
N LYS A 51 -3.95 3.76 -16.95
CA LYS A 51 -3.47 2.38 -17.09
C LYS A 51 -3.21 1.69 -15.74
N GLN A 52 -3.94 2.09 -14.71
CA GLN A 52 -3.76 1.60 -13.35
C GLN A 52 -3.93 0.07 -13.26
N GLY A 53 -4.87 -0.50 -14.02
CA GLY A 53 -5.12 -1.95 -14.08
C GLY A 53 -4.09 -2.76 -14.87
N ASP A 54 -3.31 -2.13 -15.75
CA ASP A 54 -2.37 -2.81 -16.65
C ASP A 54 -0.92 -2.77 -16.14
N ILE A 55 -0.60 -1.81 -15.28
CA ILE A 55 0.77 -1.51 -14.85
C ILE A 55 0.87 -1.65 -13.34
N PHE A 56 1.69 -2.59 -12.89
CA PHE A 56 2.11 -2.67 -11.50
C PHE A 56 3.16 -1.58 -11.21
N LEU A 57 2.77 -0.54 -10.44
CA LEU A 57 3.65 0.59 -10.14
C LEU A 57 4.96 0.19 -9.43
N GLY A 58 4.92 -0.90 -8.66
CA GLY A 58 6.10 -1.43 -7.96
C GLY A 58 7.25 -1.81 -8.89
N ASP A 59 6.98 -2.13 -10.16
CA ASP A 59 8.03 -2.46 -11.16
C ASP A 59 8.66 -1.21 -11.78
N ARG A 60 8.10 -0.01 -11.55
CA ARG A 60 8.56 1.26 -12.14
C ARG A 60 9.46 2.07 -11.23
N VAL A 61 9.46 1.76 -9.94
CA VAL A 61 10.27 2.45 -8.93
C VAL A 61 11.56 1.67 -8.67
N SER A 62 12.59 2.35 -8.17
CA SER A 62 13.86 1.69 -7.81
C SER A 62 13.70 0.73 -6.64
N ASP A 63 12.90 1.13 -5.65
CA ASP A 63 12.78 0.44 -4.38
C ASP A 63 11.31 0.22 -4.03
N CYS A 64 10.94 -1.06 -3.89
CA CYS A 64 9.61 -1.49 -3.48
C CYS A 64 9.76 -2.66 -2.48
N GLN A 65 9.45 -2.40 -1.21
CA GLN A 65 9.51 -3.38 -0.14
C GLN A 65 8.18 -4.14 -0.04
N ARG A 66 8.22 -5.46 0.17
CA ARG A 66 7.03 -6.26 0.46
C ARG A 66 7.01 -6.63 1.94
N ILE A 67 5.88 -6.42 2.60
CA ILE A 67 5.64 -6.76 4.00
C ILE A 67 4.44 -7.69 4.08
N GLU A 68 4.59 -8.78 4.83
CA GLU A 68 3.49 -9.69 5.15
C GLU A 68 3.11 -9.52 6.61
N LEU A 69 1.86 -9.12 6.86
CA LEU A 69 1.29 -9.02 8.19
C LEU A 69 0.49 -10.28 8.49
N LYS A 70 0.83 -10.92 9.61
CA LYS A 70 0.15 -12.10 10.13
C LYS A 70 -0.81 -11.71 11.24
N GLN A 71 -1.71 -12.64 11.58
CA GLN A 71 -2.63 -12.48 12.70
C GLN A 71 -1.90 -12.01 13.99
N GLY A 72 -2.47 -11.02 14.66
CA GLY A 72 -1.94 -10.40 15.86
C GLY A 72 -0.94 -9.27 15.62
N TYR A 73 -0.50 -9.04 14.38
CA TYR A 73 0.44 -7.95 14.08
C TYR A 73 -0.26 -6.59 14.08
N THR A 74 0.43 -5.60 14.63
CA THR A 74 0.09 -4.19 14.49
C THR A 74 1.12 -3.53 13.60
N PHE A 75 0.66 -2.87 12.55
CA PHE A 75 1.48 -2.15 11.59
C PHE A 75 1.09 -0.68 11.56
N VAL A 76 2.07 0.21 11.57
CA VAL A 76 1.85 1.67 11.59
C VAL A 76 2.61 2.29 10.43
N ILE A 77 1.89 3.06 9.61
CA ILE A 77 2.44 3.90 8.56
C ILE A 77 2.35 5.35 9.05
N PRO A 78 3.47 5.99 9.41
CA PRO A 78 3.46 7.35 9.91
C PRO A 78 3.22 8.37 8.80
N SER A 79 2.57 9.48 9.14
CA SER A 79 2.42 10.68 8.29
C SER A 79 3.75 11.44 8.13
N GLY A 80 3.87 12.17 7.01
CA GLY A 80 4.92 13.17 6.80
C GLY A 80 5.56 13.08 5.41
N LYS A 81 6.51 13.95 5.07
CA LYS A 81 7.24 13.94 3.78
C LYS A 81 7.94 12.60 3.41
N LYS A 82 7.92 11.62 4.33
CA LYS A 82 8.46 10.26 4.23
C LYS A 82 7.37 9.17 4.36
N SER A 83 6.08 9.53 4.39
CA SER A 83 4.96 8.58 4.40
C SER A 83 4.88 7.85 3.07
N HIS A 84 5.02 6.54 3.14
CA HIS A 84 5.22 5.67 2.00
C HIS A 84 4.04 5.77 1.02
N LEU A 85 4.37 5.64 -0.25
CA LEU A 85 3.42 5.65 -1.34
C LEU A 85 2.79 4.25 -1.45
N GLN A 86 1.90 3.84 -0.54
CA GLN A 86 1.23 2.54 -0.70
C GLN A 86 -0.15 2.38 -0.09
N THR A 87 -0.99 1.52 -0.67
CA THR A 87 -0.79 0.07 -0.53
C THR A 87 -1.44 -0.76 -1.63
N LYS A 88 -0.66 -1.58 -2.37
CA LYS A 88 -1.26 -2.79 -2.94
C LYS A 88 -1.49 -3.80 -1.83
N ALA A 89 -2.73 -3.95 -1.37
CA ALA A 89 -3.04 -4.77 -0.21
C ALA A 89 -3.80 -6.02 -0.65
N SER A 90 -3.16 -7.19 -0.67
CA SER A 90 -3.88 -8.44 -0.89
C SER A 90 -4.31 -9.05 0.42
N SER A 91 -5.58 -9.45 0.48
CA SER A 91 -6.19 -10.12 1.63
C SER A 91 -6.15 -11.64 1.45
N ASP A 92 -5.86 -12.37 2.52
CA ASP A 92 -6.11 -13.82 2.59
C ASP A 92 -7.44 -14.17 3.30
N GLY A 93 -8.33 -13.18 3.44
CA GLY A 93 -9.55 -13.22 4.24
C GLY A 93 -9.28 -12.68 5.63
N ASP A 94 -9.22 -11.36 5.76
CA ASP A 94 -8.82 -10.66 6.98
C ASP A 94 -9.88 -9.74 7.58
N VAL A 95 -9.82 -9.66 8.90
CA VAL A 95 -10.56 -8.69 9.71
C VAL A 95 -9.53 -7.74 10.31
N ILE A 96 -9.53 -6.50 9.79
CA ILE A 96 -8.73 -5.40 10.34
C ILE A 96 -9.56 -4.59 11.34
N GLN A 97 -8.92 -4.19 12.43
CA GLN A 97 -9.35 -3.09 13.30
C GLN A 97 -8.53 -1.84 13.01
#